data_AF-A0A7M7T5C1-F1
#
_entry.id   AF-A0A7M7T5C1-F1
#
_cell.length_a   1.000
_cell.length_b   1.000
_cell.length_c   1.000
_cell.angle_alpha   90.00
_cell.angle_beta   90.00
_cell.angle_gamma   90.00
#
_symmetry.space_group_name_H-M   'P 1'
#
loop_
_entity.id
_entity.type
_entity.pdbx_description
1 polymer ?
#
loop_
_entity_poly.entity_id
_entity_poly.type
_entity_poly.pdbx_seq_one_letter_code
_entity_poly.pdbx_strand_id
1 'polypeptide(L)'
;MYRLNDSDTSLPTIPVHPIGYGDAQHLLSELGGDEVQDTWKGGLNITYRYGPGFTNPNRKVKMSIHTSREIRTIYNVIGVINGAVEPDRYVLLGNHRDAWVYGAVDPSSGTAVLMESARVYSQMIKKGWRPRRSVMFCSWGAEEYGLLGSTEFVEEYQKILGERAVAYINIDSAVVGNYSFVAKATPLLQQAIMDATKKASLDSNLV
;
A
#
# COMPACT_ATOMS: atom_id res chain seq x y z
N MET A 1 -12.95 18.46 9.31
CA MET A 1 -11.59 18.02 8.92
C MET A 1 -10.61 18.86 9.76
N TYR A 2 -10.04 18.26 10.81
CA TYR A 2 -9.08 18.94 11.68
C TYR A 2 -7.68 18.49 11.26
N ARG A 3 -6.98 19.34 10.52
CA ARG A 3 -5.56 19.11 10.22
C ARG A 3 -4.75 19.32 11.50
N LEU A 4 -3.92 18.35 11.86
CA LEU A 4 -2.98 18.48 12.98
C LEU A 4 -1.93 19.57 12.67
N ASN A 5 -1.49 20.29 13.71
CA ASN A 5 -0.29 21.12 13.59
C ASN A 5 0.95 20.22 13.55
N ASP A 6 2.03 20.67 12.91
CA ASP A 6 3.30 19.93 12.82
C ASP A 6 3.82 19.47 14.20
N SER A 7 3.62 20.28 15.25
CA SER A 7 4.01 19.96 16.63
C SER A 7 3.30 18.75 17.22
N ASP A 8 2.12 18.44 16.69
CA ASP A 8 1.21 17.41 17.20
C ASP A 8 1.29 16.14 16.34
N THR A 9 2.19 16.12 15.34
CA THR A 9 2.41 14.96 14.45
C THR A 9 3.52 14.05 14.98
N SER A 10 3.44 12.77 14.63
CA SER A 10 4.47 11.77 14.93
C SER A 10 5.60 11.74 13.88
N LEU A 11 5.94 12.89 13.28
CA LEU A 11 6.94 12.95 12.21
C LEU A 11 8.37 12.75 12.76
N PRO A 12 9.29 12.12 11.99
CA PRO A 12 10.68 11.95 12.40
C PRO A 12 11.36 13.27 12.74
N THR A 13 12.11 13.29 13.84
CA THR A 13 12.87 14.46 14.34
C THR A 13 14.36 14.40 13.97
N ILE A 14 14.81 13.30 13.37
CA ILE A 14 16.17 13.12 12.86
C ILE A 14 16.15 12.91 11.33
N PRO A 15 17.21 13.32 10.60
CA PRO A 15 17.32 13.09 9.17
C PRO A 15 17.37 11.60 8.83
N VAL A 16 16.61 11.17 7.81
CA VAL A 16 16.59 9.79 7.30
C VAL A 16 16.76 9.82 5.79
N HIS A 17 17.62 8.95 5.26
CA HIS A 17 17.85 8.84 3.82
C HIS A 17 18.10 7.37 3.41
N PRO A 18 17.38 6.83 2.43
CA PRO A 18 17.70 5.52 1.88
C PRO A 18 18.97 5.61 1.01
N ILE A 19 19.75 4.53 0.98
CA ILE A 19 20.91 4.39 0.07
C ILE A 19 20.84 3.04 -0.64
N GLY A 20 21.44 2.96 -1.82
CA GLY A 20 21.58 1.68 -2.52
C GLY A 20 22.53 0.74 -1.79
N TYR A 21 22.37 -0.57 -2.00
CA TYR A 21 23.24 -1.56 -1.35
C TYR A 21 24.72 -1.43 -1.77
N GLY A 22 25.01 -0.89 -2.95
CA GLY A 22 26.38 -0.61 -3.41
C GLY A 22 27.08 0.43 -2.56
N ASP A 23 26.41 1.56 -2.28
CA ASP A 23 26.92 2.59 -1.37
C ASP A 23 27.00 2.07 0.07
N ALA A 24 26.00 1.30 0.50
CA ALA A 24 25.99 0.66 1.81
C ALA A 24 27.19 -0.29 1.96
N GLN A 25 27.55 -1.06 0.93
CA GLN A 25 28.72 -1.94 0.95
C GLN A 25 30.00 -1.16 1.18
N HIS A 26 30.18 -0.01 0.51
CA HIS A 26 31.34 0.86 0.72
C HIS A 26 31.44 1.32 2.17
N LEU A 27 30.35 1.88 2.72
CA LEU A 27 30.32 2.38 4.09
C LEU A 27 30.51 1.28 5.14
N LEU A 28 29.80 0.15 5.00
CA LEU A 28 29.84 -0.95 5.96
C LEU A 28 31.17 -1.70 5.93
N SER A 29 31.84 -1.78 4.77
CA SER A 29 33.16 -2.44 4.65
C SER A 29 34.26 -1.73 5.42
N GLU A 30 34.11 -0.43 5.68
CA GLU A 30 35.08 0.38 6.39
C GLU A 30 34.77 0.51 7.88
N LEU A 31 33.61 0.04 8.33
CA LEU A 31 33.18 0.16 9.70
C LEU A 31 34.19 -0.52 10.63
N GLY A 32 34.56 0.16 11.72
CA GLY A 32 35.46 -0.38 12.74
C GLY A 32 34.72 -1.19 13.80
N GLY A 33 35.39 -1.46 14.91
CA GLY A 33 34.81 -2.17 16.06
C GLY A 33 34.68 -3.67 15.89
N ASP A 34 33.95 -4.28 16.82
CA ASP A 34 33.79 -5.73 16.88
C ASP A 34 32.92 -6.26 15.74
N GLU A 35 33.18 -7.50 15.34
CA GLU A 35 32.33 -8.18 14.36
C GLU A 35 30.95 -8.45 14.92
N VAL A 36 29.95 -8.33 14.05
CA VAL A 36 28.57 -8.60 14.45
C VAL A 36 28.34 -10.10 14.63
N GLN A 37 27.36 -10.44 15.49
CA GLN A 37 26.88 -11.82 15.61
C GLN A 37 26.29 -12.32 14.29
N ASP A 38 26.29 -13.64 14.07
CA ASP A 38 25.88 -14.21 12.77
C ASP A 38 24.46 -13.81 12.33
N THR A 39 23.54 -13.60 13.27
CA THR A 39 22.17 -13.16 12.96
C THR A 39 22.04 -11.72 12.45
N TRP A 40 23.12 -10.94 12.52
CA TRP A 40 23.17 -9.55 12.03
C TRP A 40 23.92 -9.42 10.68
N LYS A 41 24.50 -10.52 10.18
CA LYS A 41 25.18 -10.52 8.88
C LYS A 41 24.15 -10.49 7.75
N GLY A 42 24.33 -9.57 6.81
CA GLY A 42 23.55 -9.51 5.57
C GLY A 42 24.17 -10.38 4.46
N GLY A 43 23.71 -10.18 3.22
CA GLY A 43 24.18 -10.91 2.04
C GLY A 43 25.37 -10.28 1.29
N LEU A 44 25.99 -9.23 1.81
CA LEU A 44 27.14 -8.58 1.16
C LEU A 44 28.44 -9.30 1.54
N ASN A 45 29.38 -9.38 0.59
CA ASN A 45 30.69 -9.99 0.81
C ASN A 45 31.65 -9.06 1.56
N ILE A 46 31.34 -8.76 2.83
CA ILE A 46 32.12 -7.89 3.72
C ILE A 46 32.16 -8.48 5.13
N THR A 47 33.15 -8.07 5.93
CA THR A 47 33.09 -8.29 7.38
C THR A 47 32.16 -7.26 8.01
N TYR A 48 30.99 -7.70 8.47
CA TYR A 48 30.05 -6.84 9.17
C TYR A 48 30.56 -6.56 10.59
N ARG A 49 30.64 -5.28 10.94
CA ARG A 49 31.05 -4.82 12.28
C ARG A 49 29.98 -3.91 12.88
N TYR A 50 30.04 -3.66 14.19
CA TYR A 50 29.08 -2.77 14.87
C TYR A 50 29.45 -1.28 14.77
N GLY A 51 30.71 -0.96 14.50
CA GLY A 51 31.26 0.36 14.83
C GLY A 51 31.54 0.47 16.34
N PRO A 52 31.63 1.68 16.90
CA PRO A 52 31.42 2.98 16.25
C PRO A 52 32.60 3.39 15.35
N GLY A 53 32.29 4.25 14.37
CA GLY A 53 33.29 4.83 13.48
C GLY A 53 33.84 3.86 12.43
N PHE A 54 34.83 4.34 11.69
CA PHE A 54 35.53 3.57 10.67
C PHE A 54 36.88 3.08 11.18
N THR A 55 37.43 2.06 10.53
CA THR A 55 38.82 1.59 10.74
C THR A 55 39.84 2.73 10.59
N ASN A 56 39.58 3.68 9.69
CA ASN A 56 40.28 4.97 9.66
C ASN A 56 39.53 5.98 10.54
N PRO A 57 40.08 6.39 11.71
CA PRO A 57 39.39 7.25 12.67
C PRO A 57 39.19 8.68 12.17
N ASN A 58 39.88 9.10 11.10
CA ASN A 58 39.74 10.44 10.52
C ASN A 58 38.56 10.54 9.54
N ARG A 59 37.94 9.41 9.16
CA ARG A 59 36.78 9.41 8.27
C ARG A 59 35.48 9.57 9.06
N LYS A 60 34.55 10.33 8.49
CA LYS A 60 33.21 10.54 9.03
C LYS A 60 32.19 10.52 7.89
N VAL A 61 30.95 10.18 8.23
CA VAL A 61 29.81 10.35 7.32
C VAL A 61 29.17 11.70 7.61
N LYS A 62 28.86 12.45 6.55
CA LYS A 62 28.05 13.66 6.63
C LYS A 62 26.81 13.46 5.79
N MET A 63 25.64 13.59 6.40
CA MET A 63 24.37 13.63 5.67
C MET A 63 24.06 15.09 5.34
N SER A 64 23.56 15.34 4.13
CA SER A 64 23.08 16.67 3.70
C SER A 64 21.74 16.46 2.98
N ILE A 65 20.65 16.66 3.72
CA ILE A 65 19.28 16.39 3.26
C ILE A 65 18.58 17.72 3.06
N HIS A 66 18.01 17.92 1.87
CA HIS A 66 17.35 19.16 1.46
C HIS A 66 15.92 18.86 0.98
N THR A 67 15.11 18.27 1.86
CA THR A 67 13.69 18.00 1.60
C THR A 67 12.81 19.05 2.26
N SER A 68 11.73 19.47 1.59
CA SER A 68 10.73 20.40 2.11
C SER A 68 9.39 19.69 2.31
N ARG A 69 8.58 20.20 3.23
CA ARG A 69 7.18 19.80 3.42
C ARG A 69 6.30 20.81 2.71
N GLU A 70 5.33 20.32 1.96
CA GLU A 70 4.43 21.17 1.20
C GLU A 70 3.00 20.67 1.29
N ILE A 71 2.06 21.60 1.39
CA ILE A 71 0.64 21.29 1.27
C ILE A 71 0.33 21.16 -0.21
N ARG A 72 -0.16 19.99 -0.61
CA ARG A 72 -0.57 19.69 -1.99
C ARG A 72 -2.00 19.16 -2.01
N THR A 73 -2.72 19.45 -3.09
CA THR A 73 -4.04 18.89 -3.34
C THR A 73 -3.89 17.46 -3.82
N ILE A 74 -4.64 16.54 -3.19
CA ILE A 74 -4.71 15.13 -3.56
C ILE A 74 -6.12 14.83 -4.09
N TYR A 75 -6.25 13.83 -4.95
CA TYR A 75 -7.52 13.50 -5.60
C TYR A 75 -7.86 12.02 -5.46
N ASN A 76 -8.98 11.76 -4.80
CA ASN A 76 -9.64 10.46 -4.84
C ASN A 76 -10.65 10.43 -5.98
N VAL A 77 -10.80 9.29 -6.65
CA VAL A 77 -11.85 9.06 -7.65
C VAL A 77 -12.79 7.98 -7.14
N ILE A 78 -14.07 8.32 -6.96
CA ILE A 78 -15.09 7.43 -6.41
C ILE A 78 -16.17 7.19 -7.48
N GLY A 79 -16.28 5.94 -7.93
CA GLY A 79 -17.35 5.48 -8.80
C GLY A 79 -18.37 4.65 -8.02
N VAL A 80 -19.67 4.89 -8.21
CA VAL A 80 -20.73 4.17 -7.47
C VAL A 80 -21.73 3.52 -8.42
N ILE A 81 -21.98 2.24 -8.21
CA ILE A 81 -23.11 1.52 -8.78
C ILE A 81 -24.17 1.38 -7.68
N ASN A 82 -25.30 2.05 -7.84
CA ASN A 82 -26.39 1.97 -6.87
C ASN A 82 -27.00 0.56 -6.82
N GLY A 83 -27.21 0.06 -5.60
CA GLY A 83 -27.92 -1.19 -5.35
C GLY A 83 -29.39 -1.13 -5.77
N ALA A 84 -29.95 -2.27 -6.15
CA ALA A 84 -31.36 -2.37 -6.55
C ALA A 84 -32.33 -2.52 -5.38
N VAL A 85 -31.87 -3.02 -4.22
CA VAL A 85 -32.73 -3.32 -3.06
C VAL A 85 -32.27 -2.59 -1.81
N GLU A 86 -30.95 -2.59 -1.55
CA GLU A 86 -30.32 -1.94 -0.40
C GLU A 86 -29.30 -0.89 -0.89
N PRO A 87 -29.75 0.21 -1.54
CA PRO A 87 -28.86 1.21 -2.12
C PRO A 87 -28.05 1.99 -1.06
N ASP A 88 -28.47 1.94 0.20
CA ASP A 88 -27.82 2.54 1.36
C ASP A 88 -26.85 1.57 2.08
N ARG A 89 -26.47 0.46 1.45
CA ARG A 89 -25.43 -0.45 1.95
C ARG A 89 -24.29 -0.52 0.94
N TYR A 90 -23.06 -0.36 1.41
CA TYR A 90 -21.88 -0.19 0.54
C TYR A 90 -20.91 -1.36 0.66
N VAL A 91 -20.58 -1.97 -0.49
CA VAL A 91 -19.38 -2.81 -0.62
C VAL A 91 -18.35 -1.98 -1.38
N LEU A 92 -17.23 -1.69 -0.73
CA LEU A 92 -16.18 -0.87 -1.29
C LEU A 92 -15.08 -1.77 -1.87
N LEU A 93 -14.60 -1.45 -3.07
CA LEU A 93 -13.42 -2.02 -3.71
C LEU A 93 -12.40 -0.90 -3.92
N GLY A 94 -11.30 -0.95 -3.19
CA GLY A 94 -10.28 0.10 -3.16
C GLY A 94 -8.92 -0.32 -3.68
N ASN A 95 -8.22 0.63 -4.28
CA ASN A 95 -6.83 0.57 -4.70
C ASN A 95 -6.25 2.00 -4.68
N HIS A 96 -5.00 2.19 -4.28
CA HIS A 96 -4.36 3.50 -4.42
C HIS A 96 -3.74 3.67 -5.81
N ARG A 97 -3.48 4.91 -6.23
CA ARG A 97 -3.09 5.25 -7.61
C ARG A 97 -1.76 5.96 -7.71
N ASP A 98 -1.33 6.65 -6.66
CA ASP A 98 -0.02 7.26 -6.61
C ASP A 98 1.07 6.20 -6.42
N ALA A 99 2.28 6.50 -6.86
CA ALA A 99 3.43 5.60 -6.72
C ALA A 99 4.69 6.43 -6.50
N TRP A 100 5.71 5.84 -5.88
CA TRP A 100 7.02 6.49 -5.75
C TRP A 100 7.69 6.80 -7.09
N VAL A 101 7.57 5.89 -8.07
CA VAL A 101 8.13 6.05 -9.43
C VAL A 101 7.08 5.58 -10.46
N TYR A 102 7.33 4.50 -11.20
CA TYR A 102 6.38 3.98 -12.18
C TYR A 102 5.28 3.13 -11.56
N GLY A 103 5.57 2.47 -10.44
CA GLY A 103 4.59 1.73 -9.66
C GLY A 103 3.88 0.60 -10.40
N ALA A 104 4.59 -0.16 -11.25
CA ALA A 104 3.96 -1.21 -12.06
C ALA A 104 3.32 -2.32 -11.21
N VAL A 105 3.96 -2.70 -10.11
CA VAL A 105 3.39 -3.62 -9.11
C VAL A 105 2.56 -2.82 -8.11
N ASP A 106 3.23 -1.98 -7.35
CA ASP A 106 2.66 -1.11 -6.32
C ASP A 106 2.44 0.31 -6.89
N PRO A 107 1.20 0.74 -7.18
CA PRO A 107 -0.08 0.01 -7.08
C PRO A 107 -0.71 -0.38 -8.43
N SER A 108 -0.04 -0.09 -9.55
CA SER A 108 -0.70 -0.09 -10.88
C SER A 108 -1.23 -1.48 -11.27
N SER A 109 -0.67 -2.56 -10.73
CA SER A 109 -1.21 -3.91 -10.91
C SER A 109 -2.62 -4.04 -10.31
N GLY A 110 -2.86 -3.48 -9.12
CA GLY A 110 -4.19 -3.41 -8.53
C GLY A 110 -5.08 -2.37 -9.21
N THR A 111 -4.52 -1.26 -9.70
CA THR A 111 -5.29 -0.27 -10.49
C THR A 111 -5.86 -0.93 -11.75
N ALA A 112 -5.07 -1.75 -12.44
CA ALA A 112 -5.53 -2.51 -13.60
C ALA A 112 -6.69 -3.46 -13.23
N VAL A 113 -6.59 -4.18 -12.11
CA VAL A 113 -7.67 -5.07 -11.62
C VAL A 113 -8.92 -4.28 -11.21
N LEU A 114 -8.77 -3.14 -10.54
CA LEU A 114 -9.88 -2.26 -10.16
C LEU A 114 -10.64 -1.77 -11.41
N MET A 115 -9.91 -1.30 -12.42
CA MET A 115 -10.47 -0.79 -13.67
C MET A 115 -11.16 -1.89 -14.46
N GLU A 116 -10.57 -3.08 -14.55
CA GLU A 116 -11.18 -4.22 -15.23
C GLU A 116 -12.44 -4.70 -14.51
N SER A 117 -12.42 -4.74 -13.17
CA SER A 117 -13.60 -5.04 -12.37
C SER A 117 -14.72 -4.04 -12.65
N ALA A 118 -14.43 -2.73 -12.64
CA ALA A 118 -15.41 -1.69 -12.95
C ALA A 118 -15.98 -1.85 -14.37
N ARG A 119 -15.14 -2.20 -15.35
CA ARG A 119 -15.55 -2.47 -16.74
C ARG A 119 -16.51 -3.65 -16.84
N VAL A 120 -16.20 -4.78 -16.18
CA VAL A 120 -17.06 -5.97 -16.16
C VAL A 120 -18.42 -5.67 -15.50
N TYR A 121 -18.42 -5.00 -14.35
CA TYR A 121 -19.67 -4.57 -13.71
C TYR A 121 -20.51 -3.66 -14.61
N SER A 122 -19.88 -2.71 -15.31
CA SER A 122 -20.56 -1.85 -16.29
C SER A 122 -21.22 -2.66 -17.41
N GLN A 123 -20.54 -3.70 -17.92
CA GLN A 123 -21.12 -4.59 -18.93
C GLN A 123 -22.30 -5.40 -18.41
N MET A 124 -22.24 -5.90 -17.17
CA MET A 124 -23.35 -6.62 -16.55
C MET A 124 -24.58 -5.72 -16.38
N ILE A 125 -24.37 -4.46 -16.01
CA ILE A 125 -25.46 -3.46 -15.88
C ILE A 125 -26.12 -3.19 -17.23
N LYS A 126 -25.35 -3.05 -18.30
CA LYS A 126 -25.89 -2.89 -19.66
C LYS A 126 -26.74 -4.09 -20.10
N LYS A 127 -26.55 -5.27 -19.49
CA LYS A 127 -27.35 -6.49 -19.72
C LYS A 127 -28.53 -6.63 -18.75
N GLY A 128 -28.82 -5.62 -17.93
CA GLY A 128 -29.97 -5.59 -17.02
C GLY A 128 -29.69 -6.15 -15.62
N TRP A 129 -28.48 -6.61 -15.33
CA TRP A 129 -28.12 -7.03 -13.97
C TRP A 129 -27.86 -5.82 -13.07
N ARG A 130 -28.27 -5.87 -11.81
CA ARG A 130 -27.86 -4.89 -10.79
C ARG A 130 -27.48 -5.59 -9.50
N PRO A 131 -26.48 -5.08 -8.76
CA PRO A 131 -26.16 -5.62 -7.45
C PRO A 131 -27.30 -5.30 -6.47
N ARG A 132 -27.51 -6.18 -5.49
CA ARG A 132 -28.50 -5.96 -4.42
C ARG A 132 -28.16 -4.72 -3.60
N ARG A 133 -26.87 -4.57 -3.24
CA ARG A 133 -26.27 -3.46 -2.49
C ARG A 133 -25.45 -2.56 -3.41
N SER A 134 -25.18 -1.34 -2.98
CA SER A 134 -24.34 -0.42 -3.75
C SER A 134 -22.87 -0.88 -3.73
N VAL A 135 -22.21 -0.80 -4.87
CA VAL A 135 -20.78 -1.10 -5.01
C VAL A 135 -20.03 0.18 -5.30
N MET A 136 -19.01 0.48 -4.50
CA MET A 136 -18.17 1.66 -4.64
C MET A 136 -16.77 1.24 -5.11
N PHE A 137 -16.30 1.84 -6.19
CA PHE A 137 -14.93 1.71 -6.69
C PHE A 137 -14.16 2.93 -6.25
N CYS A 138 -13.08 2.72 -5.50
CA CYS A 138 -12.34 3.79 -4.86
C CYS A 138 -10.89 3.77 -5.36
N SER A 139 -10.49 4.82 -6.07
CA SER A 139 -9.10 5.03 -6.48
C SER A 139 -8.49 6.13 -5.63
N TRP A 140 -7.72 5.73 -4.62
CA TRP A 140 -7.15 6.61 -3.60
C TRP A 140 -5.91 7.35 -4.12
N GLY A 141 -5.70 8.57 -3.65
CA GLY A 141 -4.45 9.30 -3.87
C GLY A 141 -3.68 9.52 -2.57
N ALA A 142 -2.36 9.72 -2.71
CA ALA A 142 -1.42 9.95 -1.62
C ALA A 142 -1.39 8.83 -0.55
N GLU A 143 -1.46 7.56 -0.98
CA GLU A 143 -1.28 6.42 -0.08
C GLU A 143 0.18 6.29 0.37
N GLU A 144 1.13 6.49 -0.54
CA GLU A 144 2.58 6.33 -0.29
C GLU A 144 3.10 7.35 0.74
N TYR A 145 2.33 8.42 0.94
CA TYR A 145 2.59 9.48 1.90
C TYR A 145 1.88 9.28 3.25
N GLY A 146 1.35 8.07 3.51
CA GLY A 146 0.74 7.70 4.78
C GLY A 146 -0.77 7.53 4.73
N LEU A 147 -1.29 6.83 3.72
CA LEU A 147 -2.72 6.52 3.56
C LEU A 147 -3.62 7.76 3.48
N LEU A 148 -3.10 8.91 3.03
CA LEU A 148 -3.77 10.20 3.22
C LEU A 148 -5.14 10.24 2.56
N GLY A 149 -5.24 9.84 1.28
CA GLY A 149 -6.52 9.91 0.56
C GLY A 149 -7.61 9.03 1.14
N SER A 150 -7.30 7.78 1.50
CA SER A 150 -8.29 6.86 2.07
C SER A 150 -8.66 7.23 3.51
N THR A 151 -7.69 7.70 4.30
CA THR A 151 -7.91 8.15 5.69
C THR A 151 -8.83 9.36 5.72
N GLU A 152 -8.51 10.42 4.97
CA GLU A 152 -9.32 11.64 4.92
C GLU A 152 -10.74 11.37 4.41
N PHE A 153 -10.91 10.44 3.46
CA PHE A 153 -12.23 9.99 3.01
C PHE A 153 -13.02 9.31 4.14
N VAL A 154 -12.37 8.44 4.92
CA VAL A 154 -13.03 7.78 6.06
C VAL A 154 -13.36 8.80 7.15
N GLU A 155 -12.49 9.76 7.43
CA GLU A 155 -12.75 10.83 8.41
C GLU A 155 -13.93 11.71 8.00
N GLU A 156 -14.01 12.10 6.72
CA GLU A 156 -15.11 12.90 6.19
C GLU A 156 -16.45 12.14 6.26
N TYR A 157 -16.46 10.86 5.90
CA TYR A 157 -17.67 10.04 5.81
C TYR A 157 -17.86 9.05 6.96
N GLN A 158 -17.17 9.25 8.09
CA GLN A 158 -17.08 8.29 9.20
C GLN A 158 -18.45 7.79 9.66
N LYS A 159 -19.41 8.70 9.85
CA LYS A 159 -20.76 8.36 10.31
C LYS A 159 -21.50 7.48 9.30
N ILE A 160 -21.43 7.84 8.03
CA ILE A 160 -22.12 7.11 6.96
C ILE A 160 -21.49 5.72 6.79
N LEU A 161 -20.16 5.65 6.71
CA LEU A 161 -19.46 4.39 6.55
C LEU A 161 -19.63 3.48 7.77
N GLY A 162 -19.58 4.03 8.99
CA GLY A 162 -19.80 3.28 10.22
C GLY A 162 -21.18 2.63 10.32
N GLU A 163 -22.20 3.24 9.73
CA GLU A 163 -23.57 2.69 9.72
C GLU A 163 -23.89 1.81 8.50
N ARG A 164 -23.22 2.06 7.37
CA ARG A 164 -23.67 1.55 6.05
C ARG A 164 -22.65 0.73 5.28
N ALA A 165 -21.36 0.82 5.60
CA ALA A 165 -20.34 0.00 4.95
C ALA A 165 -20.50 -1.46 5.41
N VAL A 166 -20.59 -2.37 4.44
CA VAL A 166 -20.69 -3.81 4.68
C VAL A 166 -19.31 -4.45 4.71
N ALA A 167 -18.47 -4.10 3.73
CA ALA A 167 -17.09 -4.57 3.63
C ALA A 167 -16.25 -3.60 2.78
N TYR A 168 -14.96 -3.55 3.10
CA TYR A 168 -13.93 -2.93 2.27
C TYR A 168 -12.98 -4.02 1.77
N ILE A 169 -12.85 -4.12 0.45
CA ILE A 169 -11.97 -5.06 -0.24
C ILE A 169 -10.83 -4.23 -0.83
N ASN A 170 -9.60 -4.49 -0.41
CA ASN A 170 -8.41 -3.80 -0.91
C ASN A 170 -7.68 -4.66 -1.94
N ILE A 171 -7.34 -4.08 -3.08
CA ILE A 171 -6.43 -4.70 -4.06
C ILE A 171 -5.35 -3.67 -4.38
N ASP A 172 -4.27 -3.71 -3.63
CA ASP A 172 -3.15 -2.78 -3.76
C ASP A 172 -2.17 -3.27 -4.84
N SER A 173 -1.22 -4.10 -4.46
CA SER A 173 -0.43 -4.89 -5.39
C SER A 173 -1.16 -6.21 -5.67
N ALA A 174 -1.73 -6.35 -6.87
CA ALA A 174 -2.46 -7.55 -7.27
C ALA A 174 -1.53 -8.76 -7.49
N VAL A 175 -0.30 -8.52 -7.94
CA VAL A 175 0.68 -9.58 -8.25
C VAL A 175 2.06 -9.17 -7.74
N VAL A 176 2.49 -9.79 -6.65
CA VAL A 176 3.85 -9.64 -6.08
C VAL A 176 4.75 -10.86 -6.35
N GLY A 177 4.15 -11.93 -6.87
CA GLY A 177 4.79 -13.21 -7.18
C GLY A 177 3.77 -14.19 -7.75
N ASN A 178 4.22 -15.39 -8.13
CA ASN A 178 3.39 -16.39 -8.81
C ASN A 178 3.24 -17.71 -8.04
N TYR A 179 3.72 -17.78 -6.80
CA TYR A 179 3.73 -19.05 -6.04
C TYR A 179 2.35 -19.46 -5.52
N SER A 180 1.63 -18.55 -4.85
CA SER A 180 0.32 -18.85 -4.27
C SER A 180 -0.50 -17.59 -4.03
N PHE A 181 -1.81 -17.75 -3.91
CA PHE A 181 -2.73 -16.69 -3.50
C PHE A 181 -2.58 -16.38 -2.01
N VAL A 182 -2.58 -15.09 -1.66
CA VAL A 182 -2.52 -14.62 -0.27
C VAL A 182 -3.65 -13.63 -0.04
N ALA A 183 -4.40 -13.82 1.06
CA ALA A 183 -5.41 -12.89 1.52
C ALA A 183 -5.22 -12.59 3.02
N LYS A 184 -5.44 -11.33 3.39
CA LYS A 184 -5.55 -10.89 4.79
C LYS A 184 -6.94 -10.31 4.99
N ALA A 185 -7.68 -10.81 5.97
CA ALA A 185 -9.04 -10.36 6.22
C ALA A 185 -9.44 -10.56 7.68
N THR A 186 -10.51 -9.88 8.10
CA THR A 186 -11.18 -10.18 9.37
C THR A 186 -11.84 -11.56 9.29
N PRO A 187 -12.04 -12.26 10.42
CA PRO A 187 -12.66 -13.60 10.42
C PRO A 187 -14.03 -13.65 9.74
N LEU A 188 -14.78 -12.53 9.76
CA LEU A 188 -16.10 -12.42 9.13
C LEU A 188 -16.08 -12.64 7.61
N LEU A 189 -14.95 -12.40 6.95
CA LEU A 189 -14.81 -12.59 5.49
C LEU A 189 -14.20 -13.94 5.12
N GLN A 190 -13.78 -14.76 6.09
CA GLN A 190 -13.08 -16.02 5.84
C GLN A 190 -13.89 -16.94 4.91
N GLN A 191 -15.16 -17.19 5.24
CA GLN A 191 -16.01 -18.08 4.44
C GLN A 191 -16.24 -17.53 3.03
N ALA A 192 -16.48 -16.22 2.90
CA ALA A 192 -16.68 -15.58 1.60
C ALA A 192 -15.44 -15.71 0.70
N ILE A 193 -14.24 -15.55 1.26
CA ILE A 193 -12.98 -15.74 0.54
C ILE A 193 -12.84 -17.21 0.11
N MET A 194 -13.05 -18.16 1.02
CA MET A 194 -12.93 -19.60 0.72
C MET A 194 -13.93 -20.05 -0.36
N ASP A 195 -15.15 -19.54 -0.33
CA ASP A 195 -16.17 -19.88 -1.32
C ASP A 195 -15.92 -19.22 -2.68
N ALA A 196 -15.30 -18.03 -2.69
CA ALA A 196 -14.87 -17.38 -3.92
C ALA A 196 -13.69 -18.13 -4.56
N THR A 197 -12.66 -18.49 -3.79
CA THR A 197 -11.46 -19.16 -4.31
C THR A 197 -11.75 -20.57 -4.82
N LYS A 198 -12.69 -21.31 -4.22
CA LYS A 198 -13.15 -22.61 -4.74
C LYS A 198 -13.79 -22.54 -6.13
N LYS A 199 -14.27 -21.36 -6.54
CA LYS A 199 -14.89 -21.13 -7.86
C LYS A 199 -13.91 -20.58 -8.89
N ALA A 200 -12.73 -20.13 -8.45
CA ALA A 200 -11.67 -19.68 -9.33
C ALA A 200 -10.91 -20.90 -9.85
N SER A 201 -10.78 -21.02 -11.17
CA SER A 201 -9.94 -22.05 -11.79
C SER A 201 -8.48 -21.65 -11.74
N LEU A 202 -7.61 -22.55 -11.29
CA LEU A 202 -6.19 -22.46 -11.55
C LEU A 202 -5.95 -23.01 -12.95
N ASP A 203 -5.57 -22.16 -13.91
CA ASP A 203 -5.09 -22.66 -15.20
C ASP A 203 -3.65 -23.14 -15.01
N SER A 204 -3.48 -24.47 -14.97
CA SER A 204 -2.18 -25.12 -14.80
C SER A 204 -1.22 -24.91 -15.98
N ASN A 205 -1.67 -24.28 -17.08
CA ASN A 205 -0.84 -24.01 -18.26
C ASN A 205 -0.17 -22.62 -18.25
N LEU A 206 -0.40 -21.81 -17.21
CA LEU A 206 0.15 -20.45 -17.07
C LEU A 206 1.34 -20.36 -16.10
N VAL A 207 1.92 -21.50 -15.68
CA VAL A 207 3.12 -21.58 -14.83
C VAL A 207 4.27 -22.23 -15.59
#